data_AF-A0A966QMS9-F1
#
_entry.id   AF-A0A966QMS9-F1
#
_cell.length_a   1.000
_cell.length_b   1.000
_cell.length_c   1.000
_cell.angle_alpha   90.00
_cell.angle_beta   90.00
_cell.angle_gamma   90.00
#
_symmetry.space_group_name_H-M   'P 1'
#
loop_
_entity.id
_entity.type
_entity.pdbx_description
1 polymer ?
#
loop_
_entity_poly.entity_id
_entity_poly.type
_entity_poly.pdbx_seq_one_letter_code
_entity_poly.pdbx_strand_id
1 'polypeptide(L)'
;MRHEQGSVTVEAVLLAPVLAIGFLSIVYGSRLVASSQAVQLAADHGARTASTVRYSKMDEVGVESARLYLDEYRSGCSDARINVAVDQESDRPSVLVEVECEVDTSGLSFLGLVPKT
;
A
#
# COMPACT_ATOMS: atom_id res chain seq x y z
N MET A 1 44.34 30.48 -14.81
CA MET A 1 43.34 29.41 -14.59
C MET A 1 42.58 29.77 -13.32
N ARG A 2 41.38 30.37 -13.45
CA ARG A 2 40.59 30.84 -12.31
C ARG A 2 39.86 29.64 -11.69
N HIS A 3 39.95 29.51 -10.38
CA HIS A 3 39.30 28.46 -9.60
C HIS A 3 37.77 28.62 -9.68
N GLU A 4 37.09 27.73 -10.41
CA GLU A 4 35.63 27.57 -10.34
C GLU A 4 35.18 26.69 -9.16
N GLN A 5 36.06 26.46 -8.17
CA GLN A 5 35.78 25.61 -7.02
C GLN A 5 34.68 26.16 -6.10
N GLY A 6 34.42 27.48 -6.16
CA GLY A 6 33.28 28.10 -5.47
C GLY A 6 31.93 27.88 -6.18
N SER A 7 31.92 27.62 -7.49
CA SER A 7 30.68 27.37 -8.25
C SER A 7 30.15 25.97 -7.96
N VAL A 8 31.04 24.97 -8.05
CA VAL A 8 30.69 23.56 -7.88
C VAL A 8 30.12 23.27 -6.48
N THR A 9 30.64 23.95 -5.45
CA THR A 9 30.16 23.76 -4.07
C THR A 9 28.80 24.42 -3.83
N VAL A 10 28.55 25.61 -4.40
CA VAL A 10 27.25 26.30 -4.29
C VAL A 10 26.16 25.57 -5.08
N GLU A 11 26.48 25.10 -6.28
CA GLU A 11 25.55 24.31 -7.10
C GLU A 11 25.21 22.98 -6.41
N ALA A 12 26.20 22.30 -5.81
CA ALA A 12 25.96 21.06 -5.08
C ALA A 12 25.06 21.27 -3.84
N VAL A 13 25.22 22.36 -3.09
CA VAL A 13 24.37 22.68 -1.92
C VAL A 13 22.92 22.96 -2.31
N LEU A 14 22.69 23.57 -3.48
CA LEU A 14 21.34 23.80 -4.01
C LEU A 14 20.72 22.55 -4.64
N LEU A 15 21.54 21.71 -5.30
CA LEU A 15 21.09 20.51 -5.99
C LEU A 15 20.77 19.36 -5.03
N ALA A 16 21.57 19.20 -3.97
CA ALA A 16 21.39 18.13 -2.97
C ALA A 16 19.97 18.05 -2.38
N PRO A 17 19.33 19.13 -1.89
CA PRO A 17 17.96 19.05 -1.36
C PRO A 17 16.93 18.70 -2.44
N VAL A 18 17.10 19.18 -3.68
CA VAL A 18 16.21 18.85 -4.80
C VAL A 18 16.29 17.35 -5.11
N LEU A 19 17.51 16.79 -5.16
CA LEU A 19 17.71 15.36 -5.37
C LEU A 19 17.14 14.53 -4.20
N ALA A 20 17.29 15.00 -2.96
CA ALA A 20 16.73 14.32 -1.79
C ALA A 20 15.19 14.25 -1.87
N ILE A 21 14.53 15.36 -2.20
CA ILE A 21 13.06 15.40 -2.39
C ILE A 21 12.64 14.47 -3.53
N GLY A 22 13.35 14.51 -4.67
CA GLY A 22 13.07 13.63 -5.80
C GLY A 22 13.24 12.15 -5.47
N PHE A 23 14.27 11.79 -4.71
CA PHE A 23 14.49 10.42 -4.27
C PHE A 23 13.38 9.94 -3.32
N LEU A 24 13.01 10.78 -2.35
CA LEU A 24 11.94 10.45 -1.39
C LEU A 24 10.58 10.32 -2.06
N SER A 25 10.27 11.16 -3.07
CA SER A 25 9.02 11.04 -3.82
C SER A 25 8.97 9.76 -4.66
N ILE A 26 10.09 9.32 -5.24
CA ILE A 26 10.19 8.03 -5.95
C ILE A 26 9.94 6.86 -4.99
N VAL A 27 10.59 6.85 -3.82
CA VAL A 27 10.41 5.80 -2.81
C VAL A 27 8.98 5.75 -2.28
N TYR A 28 8.35 6.92 -2.08
CA TYR A 28 6.97 6.97 -1.66
C TYR A 28 6.01 6.52 -2.75
N GLY A 29 6.19 6.98 -3.99
CA GLY A 29 5.39 6.57 -5.12
C GLY A 29 5.45 5.06 -5.36
N SER A 30 6.63 4.45 -5.20
CA SER A 30 6.78 2.99 -5.33
C SER A 30 6.03 2.23 -4.22
N ARG A 31 6.05 2.72 -2.98
CA ARG A 31 5.27 2.14 -1.87
C ARG A 31 3.77 2.26 -2.10
N LEU A 32 3.28 3.41 -2.56
CA LEU A 32 1.87 3.60 -2.89
C LEU A 32 1.39 2.58 -3.93
N VAL A 33 2.13 2.44 -5.03
CA VAL A 33 1.80 1.50 -6.10
C VAL A 33 1.88 0.05 -5.62
N ALA A 34 2.88 -0.29 -4.81
CA ALA A 34 3.00 -1.64 -4.26
C ALA A 34 1.84 -1.98 -3.30
N SER A 35 1.46 -1.04 -2.44
CA SER A 35 0.37 -1.21 -1.47
C SER A 35 -0.99 -1.37 -2.15
N SER A 36 -1.29 -0.57 -3.19
CA SER A 36 -2.56 -0.67 -3.91
C SER A 36 -2.69 -2.00 -4.65
N GLN A 37 -1.62 -2.46 -5.30
CA GLN A 37 -1.60 -3.78 -5.94
C GLN A 37 -1.75 -4.90 -4.93
N ALA A 38 -1.08 -4.82 -3.78
CA ALA A 38 -1.16 -5.83 -2.74
C ALA A 38 -2.56 -5.94 -2.13
N VAL A 39 -3.22 -4.80 -1.87
CA VAL A 39 -4.60 -4.75 -1.37
C VAL A 39 -5.58 -5.36 -2.37
N GLN A 40 -5.44 -5.01 -3.65
CA GLN A 40 -6.29 -5.58 -4.71
C GLN A 40 -6.09 -7.10 -4.85
N LEU A 41 -4.84 -7.57 -4.84
CA LEU A 41 -4.52 -8.98 -4.91
C LEU A 41 -5.00 -9.74 -3.66
N ALA A 42 -4.89 -9.14 -2.47
CA ALA A 42 -5.41 -9.73 -1.23
C ALA A 42 -6.93 -9.90 -1.29
N ALA A 43 -7.64 -8.88 -1.77
CA ALA A 43 -9.09 -8.93 -1.97
C ALA A 43 -9.48 -10.03 -2.98
N ASP A 44 -8.83 -10.06 -4.14
CA ASP A 44 -9.09 -11.06 -5.18
C ASP A 44 -8.78 -12.49 -4.69
N HIS A 45 -7.68 -12.66 -3.96
CA HIS A 45 -7.29 -13.95 -3.37
C HIS A 45 -8.27 -14.39 -2.30
N GLY A 46 -8.72 -13.46 -1.45
CA GLY A 46 -9.71 -13.69 -0.41
C GLY A 46 -11.05 -14.11 -0.99
N ALA A 47 -11.57 -13.35 -1.96
CA ALA A 47 -12.84 -13.64 -2.63
C ALA A 47 -12.80 -14.99 -3.36
N ARG A 48 -11.70 -15.28 -4.06
CA ARG A 48 -11.53 -16.56 -4.76
C ARG A 48 -11.49 -17.73 -3.79
N THR A 49 -10.74 -17.63 -2.70
CA THR A 49 -10.64 -18.70 -1.70
C THR A 49 -11.97 -18.90 -0.97
N ALA A 50 -12.62 -17.81 -0.56
CA ALA A 50 -13.96 -17.86 0.05
C ALA A 50 -15.00 -18.51 -0.87
N SER A 51 -14.96 -18.24 -2.17
CA SER A 51 -15.92 -18.83 -3.14
C SER A 51 -15.83 -20.36 -3.25
N THR A 52 -14.75 -20.99 -2.76
CA THR A 52 -14.56 -22.45 -2.80
C THR A 52 -15.16 -23.19 -1.60
N VAL A 53 -15.54 -22.46 -0.54
CA VAL A 53 -16.07 -23.05 0.69
C VAL A 53 -17.60 -22.88 0.79
N ARG A 54 -18.21 -23.50 1.82
CA ARG A 54 -19.64 -23.33 2.08
C ARG A 54 -19.95 -21.91 2.56
N TYR A 55 -21.14 -21.39 2.25
CA TYR A 55 -21.58 -20.04 2.63
C TYR A 55 -21.36 -19.71 4.11
N SER A 56 -21.62 -20.66 5.01
CA SER A 56 -21.43 -20.48 6.45
C SER A 56 -19.97 -20.27 6.89
N LYS A 57 -19.00 -20.46 5.99
CA LYS A 57 -17.56 -20.30 6.23
C LYS A 57 -16.91 -19.26 5.31
N MET A 58 -17.65 -18.67 4.36
CA MET A 58 -17.09 -17.74 3.38
C MET A 58 -16.51 -16.48 4.04
N ASP A 59 -17.18 -15.94 5.05
CA ASP A 59 -16.72 -14.78 5.81
C ASP A 59 -15.38 -15.06 6.50
N GLU A 60 -15.35 -16.07 7.39
CA GLU A 60 -14.16 -16.49 8.13
C GLU A 60 -12.96 -16.80 7.21
N VAL A 61 -13.18 -17.60 6.17
CA VAL A 61 -12.13 -18.01 5.22
C VAL A 61 -11.67 -16.83 4.35
N GLY A 62 -12.58 -15.95 3.94
CA GLY A 62 -12.26 -14.75 3.16
C GLY A 62 -11.38 -13.78 3.96
N VAL A 63 -11.73 -13.54 5.23
CA VAL A 63 -10.92 -12.71 6.14
C VAL A 63 -9.56 -13.34 6.38
N GLU A 64 -9.51 -14.62 6.71
CA GLU A 64 -8.26 -15.32 7.03
C GLU A 64 -7.30 -15.33 5.83
N SER A 65 -7.79 -15.68 4.63
CA SER A 65 -6.96 -15.76 3.43
C SER A 65 -6.47 -14.39 2.95
N ALA A 66 -7.30 -13.35 3.00
CA ALA A 66 -6.87 -11.99 2.68
C ALA A 66 -5.82 -11.49 3.70
N ARG A 67 -5.98 -11.81 4.98
CA ARG A 67 -5.02 -11.44 6.03
C ARG A 67 -3.68 -12.14 5.87
N LEU A 68 -3.70 -13.45 5.64
CA LEU A 68 -2.48 -14.22 5.36
C LEU A 68 -1.73 -13.67 4.15
N TYR A 69 -2.45 -13.27 3.09
CA TYR A 69 -1.84 -12.66 1.92
C TYR A 69 -1.12 -11.34 2.26
N LEU A 70 -1.75 -10.46 3.05
CA LEU A 70 -1.15 -9.20 3.47
C LEU A 70 0.08 -9.40 4.37
N ASP A 71 0.00 -10.35 5.31
CA ASP A 71 1.09 -10.67 6.23
C ASP A 71 2.32 -11.25 5.50
N GLU A 72 2.11 -12.09 4.48
CA GLU A 72 3.16 -12.68 3.64
C GLU A 72 3.87 -11.61 2.78
N TYR A 73 3.10 -10.73 2.13
CA TYR A 73 3.63 -9.78 1.14
C TYR A 73 4.14 -8.46 1.71
N ARG A 74 4.04 -8.26 3.04
CA ARG A 74 4.66 -7.16 3.81
C ARG A 74 4.52 -5.80 3.08
N SER A 75 3.30 -5.51 2.63
CA SER A 75 2.98 -4.58 1.54
C SER A 75 3.09 -3.08 1.84
N GLY A 76 3.75 -2.69 2.94
CA GLY A 76 3.76 -1.29 3.40
C GLY A 76 2.38 -0.78 3.83
N CYS A 77 1.46 -1.72 4.08
CA CYS A 77 0.05 -1.55 4.40
C CYS A 77 -0.09 -1.80 5.91
N SER A 78 -0.28 -0.73 6.68
CA SER A 78 -0.52 -0.78 8.13
C SER A 78 -2.01 -0.70 8.43
N ASP A 79 -2.42 -1.30 9.55
CA ASP A 79 -3.80 -1.28 10.04
C ASP A 79 -4.84 -1.71 9.00
N ALA A 80 -4.56 -2.83 8.32
CA ALA A 80 -5.46 -3.36 7.31
C ALA A 80 -6.81 -3.77 7.91
N ARG A 81 -7.89 -3.26 7.32
CA ARG A 81 -9.29 -3.62 7.61
C ARG A 81 -9.80 -4.48 6.47
N ILE A 82 -10.29 -5.66 6.81
CA ILE A 82 -10.84 -6.62 5.84
C ILE A 82 -12.31 -6.79 6.16
N ASN A 83 -13.16 -6.59 5.16
CA ASN A 83 -14.59 -6.76 5.25
C ASN A 83 -15.06 -7.76 4.20
N VAL A 84 -15.90 -8.72 4.59
CA VAL A 84 -16.43 -9.73 3.68
C VAL A 84 -17.94 -9.68 3.69
N ALA A 85 -18.53 -9.51 2.51
CA ALA A 85 -19.97 -9.53 2.31
C ALA A 85 -20.34 -10.76 1.48
N VAL A 86 -21.23 -11.59 2.00
CA VAL A 86 -21.74 -12.79 1.33
C VAL A 86 -23.18 -12.55 0.92
N ASP A 87 -23.46 -12.58 -0.38
CA ASP A 87 -24.81 -12.52 -0.92
C ASP A 87 -25.30 -13.95 -1.21
N GLN A 88 -26.34 -14.35 -0.48
CA GLN A 88 -26.97 -15.67 -0.58
C GLN A 88 -28.40 -15.59 -1.15
N GLU A 89 -28.97 -14.39 -1.28
CA GLU A 89 -30.36 -14.19 -1.69
C GLU A 89 -30.48 -14.11 -3.22
N SER A 90 -29.39 -13.73 -3.89
CA SER A 90 -29.35 -13.67 -5.35
C SER A 90 -29.35 -15.05 -6.02
N ASP A 91 -29.93 -15.10 -7.22
CA ASP A 91 -29.94 -16.26 -8.12
C ASP A 91 -28.52 -16.78 -8.46
N ARG A 92 -27.51 -15.94 -8.23
CA ARG A 92 -26.08 -16.28 -8.26
C ARG A 92 -25.44 -15.85 -6.94
N PRO A 93 -25.23 -16.79 -6.02
CA PRO A 93 -24.58 -16.48 -4.76
C PRO A 93 -23.17 -15.95 -5.02
N SER A 94 -22.79 -14.90 -4.30
CA SER A 94 -21.51 -14.21 -4.51
C SER A 94 -20.88 -13.79 -3.20
N VAL A 95 -19.57 -13.58 -3.23
CA VAL A 95 -18.79 -13.08 -2.11
C VAL A 95 -17.99 -11.88 -2.57
N LEU A 96 -18.05 -10.79 -1.82
CA LEU A 96 -17.26 -9.60 -1.99
C LEU A 96 -16.29 -9.50 -0.83
N VAL A 97 -15.00 -9.35 -1.12
CA VAL A 97 -13.97 -9.08 -0.13
C VAL A 97 -13.44 -7.69 -0.40
N GLU A 98 -13.51 -6.84 0.60
CA GLU A 98 -13.01 -5.48 0.59
C GLU A 98 -11.84 -5.40 1.57
N VAL A 99 -10.75 -4.80 1.11
CA VAL A 99 -9.54 -4.63 1.89
C VAL A 99 -9.18 -3.15 1.86
N GLU A 100 -9.08 -2.54 3.02
CA GLU A 100 -8.60 -1.17 3.20
C GLU A 100 -7.33 -1.20 4.05
N CYS A 101 -6.42 -0.27 3.81
CA CYS A 101 -5.32 -0.03 4.76
C CYS A 101 -4.73 1.37 4.64
N GLU A 102 -3.92 1.71 5.62
CA GLU A 102 -3.12 2.92 5.62
C GLU A 102 -1.73 2.63 5.05
N VAL A 103 -1.25 3.50 4.15
CA VAL A 103 0.07 3.35 3.55
C VAL A 103 1.10 4.03 4.45
N ASP A 104 2.18 3.33 4.78
CA ASP A 104 3.26 3.88 5.60
C ASP A 104 3.91 5.10 4.92
N THR A 105 3.68 6.28 5.49
CA THR A 105 4.20 7.58 5.03
C THR A 105 5.43 8.07 5.79
N SER A 106 6.06 7.23 6.64
CA SER A 106 7.16 7.61 7.56
C SER A 106 8.36 8.30 6.89
N GLY A 107 8.57 8.11 5.57
CA GLY A 107 9.63 8.80 4.82
C GLY A 107 9.29 10.23 4.37
N LEU A 108 8.01 10.58 4.31
CA LEU A 108 7.53 11.89 3.88
C LEU A 108 7.40 12.90 5.03
N SER A 109 7.23 12.42 6.26
CA SER A 109 7.14 13.25 7.46
C SER A 109 8.43 14.06 7.69
N PHE A 110 9.58 13.54 7.26
CA PHE A 110 10.86 14.27 7.26
C PHE A 110 10.86 15.50 6.35
N LEU A 111 10.06 15.50 5.29
CA LEU A 111 9.93 16.62 4.35
C LEU A 111 8.90 17.68 4.80
N GLY A 112 8.20 17.46 5.92
CA GLY A 112 7.12 18.33 6.37
C GLY A 112 5.89 18.33 5.44
N LEU A 113 5.81 17.36 4.52
CA LEU A 113 4.78 17.27 3.48
C LEU A 113 3.51 16.52 3.93
N VAL A 114 3.50 15.96 5.13
CA VAL A 114 2.35 15.21 5.66
C VAL A 114 1.79 15.97 6.88
N PRO A 115 0.49 16.33 6.88
CA PRO A 115 -0.14 16.91 8.06
C PRO A 115 -0.11 15.90 9.21
N LYS A 116 0.22 16.37 10.43
CA LYS A 116 0.04 15.58 11.65
C LYS A 116 -1.45 15.32 11.83
N THR A 117 -1.86 14.08 11.66
CA THR A 117 -3.14 13.56 12.17
C THR A 117 -3.08 13.39 13.68
#